data_AF-A0A356E8T9-F1
#
_entry.id   AF-A0A356E8T9-F1
#
_cell.length_a   1.000
_cell.length_b   1.000
_cell.length_c   1.000
_cell.angle_alpha   90.00
_cell.angle_beta   90.00
_cell.angle_gamma   90.00
#
_symmetry.space_group_name_H-M   'P 1'
#
loop_
_entity.id
_entity.type
_entity.pdbx_description
1 polymer ?
#
loop_
_entity_poly.entity_id
_entity_poly.type
_entity_poly.pdbx_seq_one_letter_code
_entity_poly.pdbx_strand_id
1 'polypeptide(L)'
;LTIAIIQLVASKRGIAALPFWAVKPYLDRGYVVARKITEQGLHSNLYAAYRETDVESAYLDDFYETVKSQSFSTLPGLSVLE
;
A
#
# COMPACT_ATOMS: atom_id res chain seq x y z
N LEU A 1 12.29 -6.25 -0.03
CA LEU A 1 12.52 -5.81 -1.42
C LEU A 1 12.45 -4.29 -1.59
N THR A 2 11.45 -3.61 -1.01
CA THR A 2 11.23 -2.15 -1.15
C THR A 2 12.46 -1.29 -0.91
N ILE A 3 13.24 -1.57 0.14
CA ILE A 3 14.47 -0.82 0.45
C ILE A 3 15.45 -0.86 -0.73
N ALA A 4 15.69 -2.04 -1.32
CA ALA A 4 16.60 -2.18 -2.46
C ALA A 4 16.10 -1.41 -3.69
N ILE A 5 14.79 -1.46 -3.98
CA ILE A 5 14.17 -0.68 -5.06
C ILE A 5 14.43 0.82 -4.84
N ILE A 6 14.17 1.33 -3.63
CA ILE A 6 14.39 2.73 -3.28
C ILE A 6 15.86 3.13 -3.42
N GLN A 7 16.79 2.30 -2.96
CA GLN A 7 18.22 2.59 -3.08
C GLN A 7 18.69 2.66 -4.54
N LEU A 8 18.16 1.81 -5.42
CA LEU A 8 18.45 1.86 -6.86
C LEU A 8 17.88 3.15 -7.50
N VAL A 9 16.66 3.53 -7.14
CA VAL A 9 16.04 4.79 -7.62
C VAL A 9 16.83 6.00 -7.13
N ALA A 10 17.20 6.05 -5.85
CA ALA A 10 18.04 7.11 -5.27
C ALA A 10 19.41 7.20 -5.96
N SER A 11 19.95 6.05 -6.39
CA SER A 11 21.20 5.95 -7.16
C SER A 11 21.04 6.24 -8.66
N LYS A 12 19.88 6.77 -9.09
CA LYS A 12 19.56 7.10 -10.49
C LYS A 12 19.62 5.89 -11.45
N ARG A 13 19.34 4.69 -10.95
CA ARG A 13 19.36 3.44 -11.75
C ARG A 13 18.00 3.06 -12.34
N GLY A 14 17.05 3.99 -12.35
CA GLY A 14 15.70 3.80 -12.87
C GLY A 14 14.65 4.54 -12.06
N ILE A 15 13.38 4.24 -12.37
CA ILE A 15 12.19 4.72 -11.67
C ILE A 15 11.35 3.53 -11.21
N ALA A 16 10.48 3.73 -10.23
CA ALA A 16 9.57 2.70 -9.73
C ALA A 16 8.20 3.29 -9.40
N ALA A 17 7.16 2.48 -9.56
CA ALA A 17 5.82 2.76 -9.05
C ALA A 17 5.62 1.93 -7.76
N LEU A 18 5.32 2.60 -6.66
CA LEU A 18 5.17 1.98 -5.33
C LEU A 18 4.00 2.64 -4.58
N PRO A 19 3.34 1.93 -3.66
CA PRO A 19 2.29 2.52 -2.82
C PRO A 19 2.82 3.70 -2.01
N PHE A 20 2.02 4.77 -1.90
CA PHE A 20 2.44 6.01 -1.25
C PHE A 20 2.94 5.79 0.19
N TRP A 21 2.18 5.03 0.99
CA TRP A 21 2.54 4.70 2.37
C TRP A 21 3.90 3.98 2.48
N ALA A 22 4.28 3.18 1.49
CA ALA A 22 5.55 2.46 1.49
C ALA A 22 6.75 3.36 1.20
N VAL A 23 6.55 4.46 0.46
CA VAL A 23 7.61 5.40 0.05
C VAL A 23 7.74 6.57 1.04
N LYS A 24 6.67 6.92 1.76
CA LYS A 24 6.60 8.10 2.63
C LYS A 24 7.82 8.31 3.55
N PRO A 25 8.34 7.30 4.28
CA PRO A 25 9.51 7.49 5.15
C PRO A 25 10.78 7.89 4.39
N TYR A 26 10.91 7.52 3.12
CA TYR A 26 12.06 7.85 2.27
C TYR A 26 11.90 9.19 1.55
N LEU A 27 10.66 9.62 1.29
CA LEU A 27 10.36 10.98 0.86
C LEU A 27 10.76 11.98 1.94
N ASP A 28 10.41 11.68 3.20
CA ASP A 28 10.69 12.55 4.34
C ASP A 28 12.20 12.73 4.61
N ARG A 29 12.99 11.72 4.25
CA ARG A 29 14.47 11.76 4.33
C ARG A 29 15.13 12.37 3.10
N GLY A 30 14.36 12.73 2.07
CA GLY A 30 14.87 13.29 0.83
C GLY A 30 15.65 12.32 -0.05
N TYR A 31 15.50 11.00 0.14
CA TYR A 31 16.21 10.01 -0.69
C TYR A 31 15.65 9.90 -2.11
N VAL A 32 14.34 10.12 -2.25
CA VAL A 32 13.61 10.06 -3.51
C VAL A 32 12.55 11.16 -3.54
N VAL A 33 12.02 11.44 -4.73
CA VAL A 33 10.86 12.32 -4.92
C VAL A 33 9.70 11.51 -5.51
N ALA A 34 8.47 11.86 -5.13
CA ALA A 34 7.26 11.28 -5.72
C ALA A 34 6.71 12.17 -6.84
N ARG A 35 6.09 11.53 -7.84
CA ARG A 35 5.35 12.19 -8.94
C ARG A 35 4.04 11.46 -9.17
N LYS A 36 3.01 12.19 -9.60
CA LYS A 36 1.71 11.62 -9.97
C LYS A 36 1.90 10.72 -11.20
N ILE A 37 1.29 9.53 -11.15
CA ILE A 37 1.23 8.61 -12.29
C ILE A 37 -0.13 8.84 -12.96
N THR A 38 -0.12 9.22 -14.24
CA THR A 38 -1.28 9.68 -15.04
C THR A 38 -1.95 10.98 -14.56
N GLU A 39 -2.78 11.58 -15.43
CA GLU A 39 -3.56 12.78 -15.09
C GLU A 39 -4.63 12.49 -14.03
N GLN A 40 -5.19 11.29 -14.02
CA GLN A 40 -6.22 10.85 -13.09
C GLN A 40 -5.61 10.35 -11.78
N GLY A 41 -4.37 9.85 -11.80
CA GLY A 41 -3.75 9.15 -10.69
C GLY A 41 -3.74 7.65 -10.92
N LEU A 42 -2.93 6.94 -10.15
CA LEU A 42 -2.92 5.48 -10.12
C LEU A 42 -3.32 5.01 -8.73
N HIS A 43 -4.44 4.28 -8.66
CA HIS A 43 -5.00 3.73 -7.44
C HIS A 43 -4.98 2.20 -7.52
N SER A 44 -4.85 1.54 -6.37
CA SER A 44 -4.86 0.08 -6.26
C SER A 44 -5.90 -0.34 -5.24
N ASN A 45 -6.75 -1.27 -5.63
CA ASN A 45 -7.78 -1.85 -4.77
C ASN A 45 -7.24 -3.12 -4.13
N LEU A 46 -7.48 -3.30 -2.83
CA LEU A 46 -7.12 -4.50 -2.09
C LEU A 46 -8.41 -5.19 -1.62
N TYR A 47 -8.45 -6.52 -1.77
CA TYR A 47 -9.59 -7.35 -1.42
C TYR A 47 -9.14 -8.52 -0.54
N ALA A 48 -10.00 -8.95 0.37
CA ALA A 48 -9.84 -10.21 1.09
C ALA A 48 -10.71 -11.26 0.39
N ALA A 49 -10.10 -12.35 -0.08
CA ALA A 49 -10.79 -13.44 -0.75
C ALA A 49 -10.79 -14.69 0.14
N TYR A 50 -11.95 -15.33 0.27
CA TYR A 50 -12.15 -16.56 1.01
C TYR A 50 -13.16 -17.45 0.26
N ARG A 51 -13.23 -18.73 0.62
CA ARG A 51 -14.21 -19.65 0.01
C ARG A 51 -15.60 -19.35 0.56
N GLU A 52 -16.62 -19.47 -0.27
CA GLU A 52 -18.03 -19.30 0.16
C GLU A 52 -18.40 -20.22 1.33
N THR A 53 -17.82 -21.43 1.36
CA THR A 53 -18.03 -22.40 2.45
C THR A 53 -17.51 -21.94 3.81
N ASP A 54 -16.61 -20.96 3.82
CA ASP A 54 -15.95 -20.49 5.03
C ASP A 54 -16.57 -19.17 5.54
N VAL A 55 -17.69 -18.72 4.96
CA VAL A 55 -18.31 -17.42 5.27
C VAL A 55 -18.70 -17.24 6.75
N GLU A 56 -19.05 -18.32 7.44
CA GLU A 56 -19.42 -18.27 8.87
C GLU A 56 -18.22 -18.43 9.81
N SER A 57 -17.00 -18.45 9.26
CA SER A 57 -15.80 -18.62 10.05
C SER A 57 -15.44 -17.35 10.81
N ALA A 58 -15.69 -17.34 12.12
CA ALA A 58 -15.45 -16.19 12.99
C ALA A 58 -14.01 -15.65 12.92
N TYR A 59 -13.01 -16.50 12.67
CA TYR A 59 -11.61 -16.03 12.57
C TYR A 59 -11.35 -15.24 11.27
N LEU A 60 -12.13 -15.47 10.21
CA LEU A 60 -11.98 -14.73 8.95
C LEU A 60 -12.51 -13.30 9.12
N ASP A 61 -13.66 -13.15 9.77
CA ASP A 61 -14.24 -11.83 10.07
C ASP A 61 -13.31 -11.02 10.98
N ASP A 62 -12.81 -11.64 12.06
CA ASP A 62 -11.88 -11.00 12.99
C ASP A 62 -10.56 -10.60 12.30
N PHE A 63 -10.03 -11.45 11.41
CA PHE A 63 -8.86 -11.14 10.61
C PHE A 63 -9.11 -9.95 9.68
N TYR A 64 -10.25 -9.93 8.97
CA TYR A 64 -10.61 -8.84 8.07
C TYR A 64 -10.72 -7.51 8.81
N GLU A 65 -11.45 -7.47 9.93
CA GLU A 65 -11.62 -6.26 10.73
C GLU A 65 -10.30 -5.81 11.36
N THR A 66 -9.46 -6.75 11.81
CA THR A 66 -8.12 -6.43 12.33
C THR A 66 -7.24 -5.81 11.24
N VAL A 67 -7.16 -6.43 10.06
CA VAL A 67 -6.37 -5.90 8.94
C VAL A 67 -6.88 -4.52 8.52
N LYS A 68 -8.19 -4.34 8.42
CA LYS A 68 -8.81 -3.06 8.06
C LYS A 68 -8.46 -1.99 9.09
N SER A 69 -8.75 -2.23 10.37
CA SER A 69 -8.49 -1.30 11.47
C SER A 69 -7.00 -0.93 11.57
N GLN A 70 -6.11 -1.91 11.54
CA GLN A 70 -4.66 -1.69 11.58
C GLN A 70 -4.16 -0.92 10.35
N SER A 71 -4.64 -1.26 9.15
CA SER A 71 -4.22 -0.59 7.92
C SER A 71 -4.65 0.89 7.92
N PHE A 72 -5.91 1.19 8.24
CA PHE A 72 -6.40 2.57 8.25
C PHE A 72 -5.80 3.42 9.39
N SER A 73 -5.36 2.82 10.49
CA SER A 73 -4.69 3.55 11.58
C SER A 73 -3.21 3.81 11.34
N THR A 74 -2.53 2.98 10.54
CA THR A 74 -1.06 3.04 10.39
C THR A 74 -0.59 3.48 9.00
N LEU A 75 -1.37 3.22 7.95
CA LEU A 75 -0.98 3.49 6.56
C LEU A 75 -1.64 4.78 6.06
N PRO A 76 -0.85 5.83 5.77
CA PRO A 76 -1.41 7.08 5.27
C PRO A 76 -1.92 6.96 3.84
N GLY A 77 -2.99 7.68 3.52
CA GLY A 77 -3.52 7.80 2.17
C GLY A 77 -4.33 6.60 1.69
N LEU A 78 -4.81 5.75 2.62
CA LEU A 78 -5.84 4.77 2.31
C LEU A 78 -7.22 5.42 2.25
N SER A 79 -8.09 4.86 1.41
CA SER A 79 -9.50 5.21 1.30
C SER A 79 -10.34 3.93 1.31
N VAL A 80 -11.57 4.03 1.82
CA VAL A 80 -12.54 2.93 1.70
C VAL A 80 -12.92 2.79 0.23
N LEU A 81 -13.04 1.55 -0.23
CA LEU A 81 -13.52 1.26 -1.58
C LEU A 81 -15.03 1.47 -1.62
N GLU A 82 -15.51 2.28 -2.57
CA GLU A 82 -16.94 2.49 -2.85
C GLU A 82 -17.55 1.31 -3.61
#